data_AF-A0A1S8C4W9-F1
#
_entry.id   AF-A0A1S8C4W9-F1
#
_cell.length_a   1.000
_cell.length_b   1.000
_cell.length_c   1.000
_cell.angle_alpha   90.00
_cell.angle_beta   90.00
_cell.angle_gamma   90.00
#
_symmetry.space_group_name_H-M   'P 1'
#
loop_
_entity.id
_entity.type
_entity.pdbx_description
1 polymer ?
#
loop_
_entity_poly.entity_id
_entity_poly.type
_entity_poly.pdbx_seq_one_letter_code
_entity_poly.pdbx_strand_id
1 'polypeptide(L)'
;CVHVRLDFPLDRPGGPGAFRAFLEAAADLVVGFGGSLSGEHGDGRARSELLPRMYSPAALGLFRSVKTAFDPAGLLNPGVLVDPDPVDAALRVPAARPVRQQLALAYADDGGSFAQAVHRCTGVGKCRADTTASGGVMCPSWLATREEKDSTRGRARVLQEMVGGDPADGLVDGWRSPAVHEALDLCLSCKGCASDCPTGVDMAAYKTEVLHQSYRRRLRPRSHYTLGWLPRWSRLATRVPRLANAAIRLPGVRRLALFAAGVDPRRSVPAF
;
A
#
# COMPACT_ATOMS: atom_id res chain seq x y z
N CYS A 1 7.05 28.21 7.45
CA CYS A 1 6.92 27.14 6.45
C CYS A 1 5.53 27.24 5.82
N VAL A 2 5.43 27.29 4.48
CA VAL A 2 4.12 27.31 3.78
C VAL A 2 3.83 25.90 3.29
N HIS A 3 2.72 25.32 3.75
CA HIS A 3 2.28 23.99 3.34
C HIS A 3 1.09 24.11 2.41
N VAL A 4 1.23 23.62 1.18
CA VAL A 4 0.17 23.63 0.18
C VAL A 4 -0.12 22.20 -0.24
N ARG A 5 -1.40 21.87 -0.45
CA ARG A 5 -1.84 20.63 -1.06
C ARG A 5 -2.45 20.98 -2.41
N LEU A 6 -1.87 20.42 -3.47
CA LEU A 6 -2.28 20.66 -4.84
C LEU A 6 -2.47 19.31 -5.50
N ASP A 7 -3.61 19.12 -6.14
CA ASP A 7 -3.88 17.94 -6.93
C ASP A 7 -3.34 18.15 -8.35
N PHE A 8 -2.59 17.17 -8.85
CA PHE A 8 -2.08 17.17 -10.22
C PHE A 8 -2.71 16.05 -11.02
N PRO A 9 -3.29 16.33 -12.20
CA PRO A 9 -3.89 15.32 -13.05
C PRO A 9 -2.80 14.56 -13.84
N LEU A 10 -1.92 13.85 -13.13
CA LEU A 10 -0.77 13.16 -13.71
C LEU A 10 -1.16 12.11 -14.76
N ASP A 11 -2.35 11.54 -14.67
CA ASP A 11 -2.87 10.53 -15.60
C ASP A 11 -3.50 11.11 -16.87
N ARG A 12 -3.58 12.43 -17.00
CA ARG A 12 -4.13 13.08 -18.20
C ARG A 12 -3.04 13.28 -19.26
N PRO A 13 -3.41 13.34 -20.55
CA PRO A 13 -2.48 13.75 -21.60
C PRO A 13 -1.81 15.08 -21.24
N GLY A 14 -0.48 15.13 -21.29
CA GLY A 14 0.31 16.31 -20.91
C GLY A 14 0.45 16.55 -19.40
N GLY A 15 -0.15 15.72 -18.54
CA GLY A 15 -0.09 15.84 -17.08
C GLY A 15 1.33 15.92 -16.51
N PRO A 16 2.25 15.01 -16.89
CA PRO A 16 3.66 15.08 -16.46
C PRO A 16 4.36 16.39 -16.83
N GLY A 17 4.13 16.89 -18.06
CA GLY A 17 4.70 18.15 -18.51
C GLY A 17 4.15 19.36 -17.76
N ALA A 18 2.83 19.38 -17.49
CA ALA A 18 2.22 20.43 -16.68
C ALA A 18 2.75 20.41 -15.24
N PHE A 19 2.97 19.23 -14.66
CA PHE A 19 3.58 19.07 -13.35
C PHE A 19 5.01 19.61 -13.31
N ARG A 20 5.84 19.26 -14.31
CA ARG A 20 7.20 19.82 -14.45
C ARG A 20 7.17 21.35 -14.55
N ALA A 21 6.39 21.90 -15.48
CA ALA A 21 6.30 23.34 -15.68
C ALA A 21 5.85 24.07 -14.41
N PHE A 22 4.91 23.49 -13.67
CA PHE A 22 4.50 24.01 -12.37
C PHE A 22 5.65 24.00 -11.35
N LEU A 23 6.35 22.88 -11.20
CA LEU A 23 7.46 22.76 -10.24
C LEU A 23 8.59 23.76 -10.53
N GLU A 24 8.92 23.93 -11.81
CA GLU A 24 9.93 24.88 -12.27
C GLU A 24 9.51 26.33 -11.96
N ALA A 25 8.29 26.72 -12.32
CA ALA A 25 7.76 28.06 -12.03
C ALA A 25 7.63 28.32 -10.52
N ALA A 26 7.22 27.32 -9.74
CA ALA A 26 7.15 27.42 -8.29
C ALA A 26 8.54 27.57 -7.66
N ALA A 27 9.55 26.87 -8.19
CA ALA A 27 10.92 27.01 -7.73
C ALA A 27 11.48 28.41 -8.01
N ASP A 28 11.27 28.93 -9.22
CA ASP A 28 11.69 30.28 -9.60
C ASP A 28 11.00 31.35 -8.73
N LEU A 29 9.71 31.19 -8.46
CA LEU A 29 8.95 32.08 -7.58
C LEU A 29 9.50 32.08 -6.15
N VAL A 30 9.65 30.89 -5.56
CA VAL A 30 10.13 30.73 -4.17
C VAL A 30 11.52 31.32 -4.01
N VAL A 31 12.45 31.00 -4.94
CA VAL A 31 13.82 31.54 -4.91
C VAL A 31 13.81 33.06 -5.15
N GLY A 32 12.95 33.57 -6.03
CA GLY A 32 12.81 35.01 -6.28
C GLY A 32 12.46 35.84 -5.05
N PHE A 33 11.79 35.22 -4.05
CA PHE A 33 11.51 35.82 -2.75
C PHE A 33 12.54 35.47 -1.67
N GLY A 34 13.68 34.86 -2.02
CA GLY A 34 14.69 34.41 -1.07
C GLY A 34 14.28 33.19 -0.23
N GLY A 35 13.26 32.46 -0.66
CA GLY A 35 12.77 31.24 0.00
C GLY A 35 13.59 30.00 -0.37
N SER A 36 13.30 28.89 0.32
CA SER A 36 13.92 27.58 0.05
C SER A 36 12.94 26.58 -0.56
N LEU A 37 13.42 25.74 -1.48
CA LEU A 37 12.60 24.70 -2.14
C LEU A 37 12.15 23.59 -1.19
N SER A 38 12.92 23.38 -0.12
CA SER A 38 12.61 22.44 0.95
C SER A 38 12.82 23.10 2.31
N GLY A 39 11.95 22.74 3.27
CA GLY A 39 12.11 23.00 4.69
C GLY A 39 12.28 21.66 5.43
N GLU A 40 11.19 21.12 5.96
CA GLU A 40 11.20 19.89 6.79
C GLU A 40 11.17 18.57 6.00
N HIS A 41 10.70 18.57 4.74
CA HIS A 41 10.44 17.34 3.99
C HIS A 41 11.64 16.81 3.18
N GLY A 42 12.71 17.60 3.06
CA GLY A 42 13.85 17.31 2.19
C GLY A 42 13.53 17.47 0.69
N ASP A 43 14.59 17.42 -0.12
CA ASP A 43 14.46 17.59 -1.56
C ASP A 43 13.99 16.29 -2.23
N GLY A 44 14.73 15.20 -1.98
CA GLY A 44 14.48 13.89 -2.60
C GLY A 44 14.42 13.96 -4.13
N ARG A 45 13.86 12.93 -4.78
CA ARG A 45 13.69 12.93 -6.24
C ARG A 45 12.77 14.05 -6.73
N ALA A 46 11.83 14.48 -5.88
CA ALA A 46 10.80 15.46 -6.24
C ALA A 46 11.34 16.87 -6.48
N ARG A 47 12.53 17.21 -5.94
CA ARG A 47 13.08 18.58 -6.01
C ARG A 47 14.55 18.65 -6.39
N SER A 48 15.28 17.53 -6.40
CA SER A 48 16.74 17.59 -6.57
C SER A 48 17.17 18.21 -7.90
N GLU A 49 16.46 17.96 -9.00
CA GLU A 49 16.74 18.60 -10.30
C GLU A 49 16.62 20.15 -10.24
N LEU A 50 15.82 20.67 -9.31
CA LEU A 50 15.53 22.10 -9.19
C LEU A 50 16.56 22.85 -8.33
N LEU A 51 17.46 22.13 -7.65
CA LEU A 51 18.46 22.72 -6.75
C LEU A 51 19.38 23.77 -7.41
N PRO A 52 19.75 23.68 -8.70
CA PRO A 52 20.52 24.74 -9.38
C PRO A 52 19.81 26.10 -9.42
N ARG A 53 18.49 26.16 -9.21
CA ARG A 53 17.78 27.44 -9.08
C ARG A 53 18.12 28.16 -7.77
N MET A 54 18.41 27.40 -6.72
CA MET A 54 18.59 27.92 -5.36
C MET A 54 20.06 27.98 -4.92
N TYR A 55 20.87 26.98 -5.32
CA TYR A 55 22.27 26.86 -4.92
C TYR A 55 23.22 27.25 -6.06
N SER A 56 24.33 27.88 -5.68
CA SER A 56 25.40 28.20 -6.62
C SER A 56 26.10 26.91 -7.11
N PRO A 57 26.73 26.96 -8.30
CA PRO A 57 27.54 25.83 -8.79
C PRO A 57 28.62 25.38 -7.81
N ALA A 58 29.22 26.31 -7.06
CA ALA A 58 30.23 25.99 -6.05
C ALA A 58 29.65 25.19 -4.87
N ALA A 59 28.45 25.55 -4.39
CA ALA A 59 27.77 24.82 -3.32
C ALA A 59 27.37 23.41 -3.78
N LEU A 60 26.81 23.28 -4.99
CA LEU A 60 26.50 21.97 -5.56
C LEU A 60 27.75 21.11 -5.81
N GLY A 61 28.86 21.75 -6.21
CA GLY A 61 30.17 21.11 -6.30
C GLY A 61 30.63 20.54 -4.96
N LEU A 62 30.46 21.30 -3.86
CA LEU A 62 30.76 20.82 -2.52
C LEU A 62 29.88 19.62 -2.12
N PHE A 63 28.57 19.67 -2.41
CA PHE A 63 27.68 18.54 -2.12
C PHE A 63 28.15 17.27 -2.83
N ARG A 64 28.56 17.41 -4.10
CA ARG A 64 29.13 16.32 -4.90
C ARG A 64 30.44 15.80 -4.31
N SER A 65 31.36 16.67 -3.91
CA SER A 65 32.62 16.24 -3.28
C SER A 65 32.38 15.43 -2.00
N VAL A 66 31.43 15.86 -1.16
CA VAL A 66 31.03 15.09 0.03
C VAL A 66 30.45 13.74 -0.37
N LYS A 67 29.52 13.69 -1.34
CA LYS A 67 28.95 12.43 -1.83
C LYS A 67 30.03 11.47 -2.33
N THR A 68 30.94 11.93 -3.18
CA THR A 68 32.02 11.11 -3.76
C THR A 68 32.98 10.59 -2.69
N ALA A 69 33.26 11.37 -1.63
CA ALA A 69 34.14 10.94 -0.56
C ALA A 69 33.59 9.74 0.24
N PHE A 70 32.26 9.68 0.44
CA PHE A 70 31.61 8.62 1.22
C PHE A 70 30.99 7.50 0.37
N ASP A 71 30.68 7.78 -0.89
CA ASP A 71 30.05 6.84 -1.82
C ASP A 71 30.60 7.01 -3.25
N PRO A 72 31.89 6.69 -3.46
CA PRO A 72 32.55 6.86 -4.76
C PRO A 72 31.95 5.99 -5.86
N ALA A 73 31.29 4.89 -5.50
CA ALA A 73 30.61 3.98 -6.42
C ALA A 73 29.14 4.37 -6.68
N GLY A 74 28.61 5.39 -5.99
CA GLY A 74 27.23 5.89 -6.20
C GLY A 74 26.13 4.90 -5.80
N LEU A 75 26.37 4.00 -4.85
CA LEU A 75 25.43 2.95 -4.47
C LEU A 75 24.30 3.46 -3.56
N LEU A 76 24.53 4.52 -2.80
CA LEU A 76 23.62 5.00 -1.76
C LEU A 76 22.63 6.03 -2.33
N ASN A 77 21.45 5.56 -2.74
CA ASN A 77 20.34 6.39 -3.25
C ASN A 77 20.73 7.26 -4.47
N PRO A 78 21.12 6.63 -5.60
CA PRO A 78 21.43 7.35 -6.85
C PRO A 78 20.23 8.12 -7.40
N GLY A 79 20.50 9.13 -8.23
CA GLY A 79 19.47 9.96 -8.86
C GLY A 79 18.93 11.08 -7.96
N VAL A 80 19.63 11.42 -6.87
CA VAL A 80 19.14 12.36 -5.83
C VAL A 80 20.26 13.31 -5.37
N LEU A 81 19.88 14.57 -5.08
CA LEU A 81 20.70 15.71 -4.65
C LEU A 81 21.81 16.13 -5.62
N VAL A 82 22.87 15.33 -5.77
CA VAL A 82 24.09 15.75 -6.47
C VAL A 82 24.08 15.38 -7.94
N ASP A 83 23.43 14.27 -8.28
CA ASP A 83 23.23 13.76 -9.64
C ASP A 83 21.75 13.38 -9.78
N PRO A 84 20.86 14.38 -9.86
CA PRO A 84 19.44 14.12 -9.87
C PRO A 84 18.96 13.57 -11.21
N ASP A 85 18.07 12.59 -11.15
CA ASP A 85 17.21 12.26 -12.29
C ASP A 85 16.22 13.41 -12.54
N PRO A 86 15.67 13.54 -13.75
CA PRO A 86 14.60 14.49 -14.03
C PRO A 86 13.38 14.27 -13.10
N VAL A 87 12.76 15.35 -12.61
CA VAL A 87 11.65 15.33 -11.62
C VAL A 87 10.44 14.52 -12.08
N ASP A 88 10.27 14.36 -13.39
CA ASP A 88 9.18 13.64 -14.04
C ASP A 88 9.56 12.24 -14.55
N ALA A 89 10.83 11.83 -14.46
CA ALA A 89 11.31 10.56 -15.00
C ALA A 89 10.68 9.33 -14.31
N ALA A 90 10.36 9.44 -13.02
CA ALA A 90 9.90 8.31 -12.19
C ALA A 90 8.45 8.49 -11.66
N LEU A 91 7.60 9.20 -12.41
CA LEU A 91 6.18 9.36 -12.01
C LEU A 91 5.42 8.03 -12.12
N ARG A 92 4.87 7.58 -10.99
CA ARG A 92 4.22 6.25 -10.88
C ARG A 92 2.85 6.18 -11.55
N VAL A 93 2.02 7.20 -11.36
CA VAL A 93 0.61 7.18 -11.80
C VAL A 93 0.47 7.12 -13.33
N PRO A 94 1.21 7.92 -14.13
CA PRO A 94 1.13 7.83 -15.59
C PRO A 94 1.61 6.48 -16.15
N ALA A 95 2.54 5.81 -15.46
CA ALA A 95 3.07 4.51 -15.87
C ALA A 95 2.14 3.33 -15.49
N ALA A 96 1.18 3.54 -14.59
CA ALA A 96 0.32 2.47 -14.10
C ALA A 96 -0.76 2.09 -15.12
N ARG A 97 -1.06 0.78 -15.25
CA ARG A 97 -2.15 0.31 -16.09
C ARG A 97 -3.49 0.75 -15.50
N PRO A 98 -4.37 1.40 -16.27
CA PRO A 98 -5.68 1.77 -15.76
C PRO A 98 -6.52 0.51 -15.50
N VAL A 99 -7.06 0.38 -14.29
CA VAL A 99 -7.95 -0.72 -13.90
C VAL A 99 -9.30 -0.13 -13.53
N ARG A 100 -10.22 -0.08 -14.51
CA ARG A 100 -11.56 0.53 -14.36
C ARG A 100 -12.72 -0.40 -14.69
N GLN A 101 -12.45 -1.53 -15.32
CA GLN A 101 -13.50 -2.42 -15.82
C GLN A 101 -13.70 -3.62 -14.91
N GLN A 102 -14.97 -4.04 -14.80
CA GLN A 102 -15.37 -5.25 -14.08
C GLN A 102 -14.97 -5.28 -12.59
N LEU A 103 -14.77 -4.12 -11.98
CA LEU A 103 -14.50 -3.97 -10.56
C LEU A 103 -15.74 -4.34 -9.72
N ALA A 104 -15.50 -4.87 -8.53
CA ALA A 104 -16.55 -5.16 -7.56
C ALA A 104 -17.00 -3.90 -6.81
N LEU A 105 -16.08 -2.96 -6.62
CA LEU A 105 -16.32 -1.68 -5.94
C LEU A 105 -16.27 -0.51 -6.94
N ALA A 106 -16.98 0.58 -6.59
CA ALA A 106 -17.17 1.72 -7.47
C ALA A 106 -15.97 2.68 -7.54
N TYR A 107 -15.15 2.76 -6.48
CA TYR A 107 -14.01 3.70 -6.38
C TYR A 107 -14.35 5.15 -6.81
N ALA A 108 -15.46 5.68 -6.30
CA ALA A 108 -16.02 6.97 -6.74
C ALA A 108 -15.01 8.12 -6.60
N ASP A 109 -14.26 8.15 -5.50
CA ASP A 109 -13.25 9.15 -5.18
C ASP A 109 -11.94 8.98 -5.98
N ASP A 110 -11.84 7.94 -6.81
CA ASP A 110 -10.67 7.59 -7.64
C ASP A 110 -11.01 7.57 -9.14
N GLY A 111 -12.12 8.18 -9.53
CA GLY A 111 -12.61 8.16 -10.90
C GLY A 111 -12.87 6.74 -11.42
N GLY A 112 -13.34 5.85 -10.55
CA GLY A 112 -13.65 4.45 -10.86
C GLY A 112 -12.42 3.56 -11.08
N SER A 113 -11.23 4.00 -10.66
CA SER A 113 -9.98 3.30 -10.94
C SER A 113 -9.37 2.68 -9.68
N PHE A 114 -9.22 1.35 -9.68
CA PHE A 114 -8.47 0.65 -8.64
C PHE A 114 -6.99 1.06 -8.62
N ALA A 115 -6.40 1.31 -9.80
CA ALA A 115 -5.02 1.74 -9.92
C ALA A 115 -4.79 3.10 -9.23
N GLN A 116 -5.71 4.06 -9.42
CA GLN A 116 -5.65 5.35 -8.72
C GLN A 116 -5.79 5.15 -7.20
N ALA A 117 -6.73 4.31 -6.77
CA ALA A 117 -6.96 4.02 -5.37
C ALA A 117 -5.69 3.50 -4.66
N VAL A 118 -4.99 2.52 -5.24
CA VAL A 118 -3.75 2.00 -4.63
C VAL A 118 -2.60 3.00 -4.65
N HIS A 119 -2.60 3.94 -5.60
CA HIS A 119 -1.61 5.02 -5.68
C HIS A 119 -1.88 6.21 -4.74
N ARG A 120 -3.00 6.23 -4.00
CA ARG A 120 -3.17 7.14 -2.85
C ARG A 120 -2.05 7.00 -1.82
N CYS A 121 -1.42 5.83 -1.71
CA CYS A 121 -0.29 5.65 -0.82
C CYS A 121 0.96 6.37 -1.37
N THR A 122 1.32 7.48 -0.74
CA THR A 122 2.53 8.26 -1.06
C THR A 122 3.80 7.70 -0.40
N GLY A 123 3.68 6.69 0.46
CA GLY A 123 4.81 6.07 1.16
C GLY A 123 5.26 6.79 2.44
N VAL A 124 4.48 7.77 2.94
CA VAL A 124 4.77 8.59 4.14
C VAL A 124 5.15 7.79 5.40
N GLY A 125 4.73 6.53 5.50
CA GLY A 125 5.20 5.64 6.56
C GLY A 125 4.58 5.85 7.94
N LYS A 126 3.54 6.68 8.08
CA LYS A 126 2.75 6.82 9.32
C LYS A 126 2.29 5.46 9.87
N CYS A 127 1.95 4.51 9.00
CA CYS A 127 1.56 3.15 9.39
C CYS A 127 2.65 2.32 10.09
N ARG A 128 3.90 2.79 10.10
CA ARG A 128 5.01 2.17 10.83
C ARG A 128 5.30 2.84 12.17
N ALA A 129 4.90 4.10 12.32
CA ALA A 129 5.05 4.84 13.56
C ALA A 129 4.07 4.29 14.60
N ASP A 130 4.56 4.10 15.82
CA ASP A 130 3.68 3.72 16.93
C ASP A 130 2.84 4.93 17.32
N THR A 131 1.54 4.84 17.07
CA THR A 131 0.54 5.87 17.37
C THR A 131 -0.51 5.36 18.34
N THR A 132 -0.30 4.16 18.93
CA THR A 132 -1.27 3.54 19.82
C THR A 132 -1.50 4.36 21.09
N ALA A 133 -0.45 4.97 21.64
CA ALA A 133 -0.52 5.86 22.80
C ALA A 133 -1.37 7.12 22.55
N SER A 134 -1.47 7.58 21.30
CA SER A 134 -2.29 8.72 20.89
C SER A 134 -3.66 8.31 20.31
N GLY A 135 -4.06 7.05 20.51
CA GLY A 135 -5.37 6.53 20.08
C GLY A 135 -5.44 6.07 18.62
N GLY A 136 -4.31 5.98 17.92
CA GLY A 136 -4.25 5.40 16.58
C GLY A 136 -4.57 3.90 16.59
N VAL A 137 -5.40 3.45 15.64
CA VAL A 137 -5.78 2.03 15.51
C VAL A 137 -4.58 1.20 15.05
N MET A 138 -3.81 1.74 14.11
CA MET A 138 -2.69 1.09 13.42
C MET A 138 -3.07 -0.23 12.73
N CYS A 139 -2.14 -0.79 11.95
CA CYS A 139 -2.30 -2.12 11.36
C CYS A 139 -1.90 -3.20 12.39
N PRO A 140 -2.82 -4.06 12.85
CA PRO A 140 -2.50 -5.06 13.88
C PRO A 140 -1.43 -6.07 13.43
N SER A 141 -1.40 -6.42 12.14
CA SER A 141 -0.38 -7.31 11.61
C SER A 141 1.03 -6.71 11.68
N TRP A 142 1.18 -5.41 11.39
CA TRP A 142 2.49 -4.74 11.53
C TRP A 142 2.95 -4.71 12.98
N LEU A 143 2.06 -4.42 13.93
CA LEU A 143 2.40 -4.42 15.35
C LEU A 143 2.91 -5.80 15.81
N ALA A 144 2.29 -6.87 15.30
CA ALA A 144 2.65 -8.24 15.63
C ALA A 144 3.92 -8.73 14.92
N THR A 145 4.08 -8.47 13.62
CA THR A 145 5.19 -9.05 12.83
C THR A 145 6.39 -8.14 12.69
N ARG A 146 6.19 -6.82 12.69
CA ARG A 146 7.19 -5.79 12.33
C ARG A 146 7.81 -5.97 10.93
N GLU A 147 7.17 -6.77 10.09
CA GLU A 147 7.56 -7.01 8.70
C GLU A 147 6.95 -5.97 7.76
N GLU A 148 7.77 -5.35 6.90
CA GLU A 148 7.34 -4.21 6.05
C GLU A 148 6.13 -4.56 5.19
N LYS A 149 6.09 -5.80 4.65
CA LYS A 149 4.97 -6.32 3.84
C LYS A 149 3.62 -6.28 4.57
N ASP A 150 3.63 -6.35 5.90
CA ASP A 150 2.43 -6.39 6.73
C ASP A 150 1.96 -4.99 7.17
N SER A 151 2.72 -3.94 6.84
CA SER A 151 2.32 -2.54 7.03
C SER A 151 1.40 -2.06 5.91
N THR A 152 0.56 -1.04 6.16
CA THR A 152 -0.31 -0.46 5.13
C THR A 152 0.47 -0.04 3.88
N ARG A 153 1.65 0.59 4.03
CA ARG A 153 2.43 1.04 2.88
C ARG A 153 3.07 -0.14 2.13
N GLY A 154 3.47 -1.20 2.82
CA GLY A 154 4.02 -2.40 2.20
C GLY A 154 2.96 -3.13 1.36
N ARG A 155 1.75 -3.29 1.91
CA ARG A 155 0.60 -3.86 1.17
C ARG A 155 0.24 -3.00 -0.04
N ALA A 156 0.20 -1.67 0.12
CA ALA A 156 -0.01 -0.76 -0.99
C ALA A 156 1.07 -0.91 -2.06
N ARG A 157 2.34 -1.04 -1.68
CA ARG A 157 3.45 -1.19 -2.62
C ARG A 157 3.28 -2.45 -3.48
N VAL A 158 2.94 -3.59 -2.89
CA VAL A 158 2.69 -4.83 -3.66
C VAL A 158 1.51 -4.66 -4.62
N LEU A 159 0.43 -3.99 -4.20
CA LEU A 159 -0.70 -3.72 -5.08
C LEU A 159 -0.37 -2.70 -6.18
N GLN A 160 0.50 -1.73 -5.91
CA GLN A 160 1.02 -0.79 -6.91
C GLN A 160 1.85 -1.51 -7.96
N GLU A 161 2.71 -2.46 -7.55
CA GLU A 161 3.46 -3.31 -8.49
C GLU A 161 2.49 -4.18 -9.33
N MET A 162 1.43 -4.72 -8.72
CA MET A 162 0.41 -5.49 -9.42
C MET A 162 -0.30 -4.71 -10.54
N VAL A 163 -0.53 -3.40 -10.35
CA VAL A 163 -1.19 -2.55 -11.37
C VAL A 163 -0.20 -1.83 -12.28
N GLY A 164 1.06 -1.67 -11.85
CA GLY A 164 2.08 -0.89 -12.55
C GLY A 164 3.07 -1.71 -13.37
N GLY A 165 3.20 -3.02 -13.13
CA GLY A 165 4.19 -3.85 -13.81
C GLY A 165 3.96 -3.98 -15.31
N ASP A 166 5.05 -3.85 -16.08
CA ASP A 166 5.11 -4.42 -17.43
C ASP A 166 4.93 -5.95 -17.31
N PRO A 167 4.01 -6.59 -18.04
CA PRO A 167 3.87 -8.05 -18.05
C PRO A 167 5.17 -8.82 -18.33
N ALA A 168 6.16 -8.18 -18.98
CA ALA A 168 7.47 -8.77 -19.26
C ALA A 168 8.45 -8.75 -18.07
N ASP A 169 8.31 -7.79 -17.13
CA ASP A 169 9.26 -7.56 -16.02
C ASP A 169 8.61 -7.65 -14.62
N GLY A 170 7.29 -7.79 -14.56
CA GLY A 170 6.52 -7.70 -13.32
C GLY A 170 6.65 -8.94 -12.42
N LEU A 171 7.35 -8.79 -11.28
CA LEU A 171 7.40 -9.80 -10.22
C LEU A 171 6.03 -10.10 -9.57
N VAL A 172 5.03 -9.23 -9.79
CA VAL A 172 3.70 -9.31 -9.21
C VAL A 172 2.64 -9.25 -10.31
N ASP A 173 2.32 -10.39 -10.92
CA ASP A 173 1.37 -10.43 -12.03
C ASP A 173 -0.07 -10.74 -11.59
N GLY A 174 -0.90 -9.69 -11.62
CA GLY A 174 -2.35 -9.77 -11.53
C GLY A 174 -2.93 -10.18 -10.17
N TRP A 175 -4.25 -10.25 -10.12
CA TRP A 175 -5.03 -10.45 -8.89
C TRP A 175 -4.68 -11.68 -8.08
N ARG A 176 -4.20 -12.74 -8.75
CA ARG A 176 -3.89 -14.04 -8.13
C ARG A 176 -2.41 -14.24 -7.81
N SER A 177 -1.57 -13.22 -8.00
CA SER A 177 -0.16 -13.32 -7.68
C SER A 177 0.04 -13.79 -6.23
N PRO A 178 0.92 -14.77 -5.96
CA PRO A 178 1.23 -15.21 -4.60
C PRO A 178 1.66 -14.05 -3.70
N ALA A 179 2.44 -13.10 -4.23
CA ALA A 179 2.89 -11.93 -3.49
C ALA A 179 1.72 -11.05 -3.02
N VAL A 180 0.69 -10.87 -3.86
CA VAL A 180 -0.52 -10.11 -3.49
C VAL A 180 -1.27 -10.80 -2.37
N HIS A 181 -1.47 -12.12 -2.49
CA HIS A 181 -2.19 -12.88 -1.48
C HIS A 181 -1.42 -12.96 -0.16
N GLU A 182 -0.10 -13.14 -0.20
CA GLU A 182 0.76 -13.11 0.98
C GLU A 182 0.74 -11.72 1.66
N ALA A 183 0.88 -10.66 0.87
CA ALA A 183 0.80 -9.29 1.34
C ALA A 183 -0.62 -8.89 1.78
N LEU A 184 -1.65 -9.72 1.65
CA LEU A 184 -3.00 -9.45 2.15
C LEU A 184 -3.47 -10.46 3.20
N ASP A 185 -2.71 -11.53 3.44
CA ASP A 185 -3.15 -12.67 4.25
C ASP A 185 -3.51 -12.24 5.68
N LEU A 186 -2.56 -11.62 6.39
CA LEU A 186 -2.75 -11.12 7.76
C LEU A 186 -3.59 -9.84 7.88
N CYS A 187 -4.07 -9.28 6.76
CA CYS A 187 -4.92 -8.09 6.82
C CYS A 187 -6.33 -8.47 7.32
N LEU A 188 -6.71 -7.97 8.51
CA LEU A 188 -8.03 -8.23 9.10
C LEU A 188 -9.18 -7.47 8.43
N SER A 189 -8.89 -6.58 7.48
CA SER A 189 -9.88 -5.66 6.88
C SER A 189 -10.61 -4.78 7.92
N CYS A 190 -9.93 -4.45 9.03
CA CYS A 190 -10.49 -3.69 10.16
C CYS A 190 -10.69 -2.19 9.88
N LYS A 191 -10.28 -1.69 8.70
CA LYS A 191 -10.34 -0.27 8.29
C LYS A 191 -9.50 0.72 9.11
N GLY A 192 -8.62 0.28 10.02
CA GLY A 192 -7.69 1.18 10.72
C GLY A 192 -6.83 2.03 9.77
N CYS A 193 -6.43 1.46 8.64
CA CYS A 193 -5.74 2.20 7.57
C CYS A 193 -6.58 3.34 6.97
N ALA A 194 -7.88 3.14 6.75
CA ALA A 194 -8.76 4.15 6.17
C ALA A 194 -8.97 5.32 7.13
N SER A 195 -9.06 5.04 8.43
CA SER A 195 -9.22 6.07 9.47
C SER A 195 -7.92 6.82 9.77
N ASP A 196 -6.79 6.12 9.88
CA ASP A 196 -5.54 6.72 10.39
C ASP A 196 -4.66 7.33 9.28
N CYS A 197 -4.83 6.88 8.03
CA CYS A 197 -3.96 7.28 6.93
C CYS A 197 -4.33 8.68 6.42
N PRO A 198 -3.38 9.64 6.38
CA PRO A 198 -3.66 11.00 5.92
C PRO A 198 -3.99 11.08 4.43
N THR A 199 -3.73 10.02 3.66
CA THR A 199 -4.00 9.97 2.22
C THR A 199 -5.19 9.07 1.86
N GLY A 200 -5.97 8.60 2.85
CA GLY A 200 -7.23 7.89 2.60
C GLY A 200 -7.07 6.47 2.03
N VAL A 201 -6.00 5.78 2.38
CA VAL A 201 -5.75 4.39 1.93
C VAL A 201 -6.71 3.41 2.60
N ASP A 202 -7.51 2.68 1.84
CA ASP A 202 -8.44 1.65 2.35
C ASP A 202 -8.04 0.23 1.93
N MET A 203 -7.18 -0.42 2.74
CA MET A 203 -6.78 -1.81 2.51
C MET A 203 -7.94 -2.81 2.64
N ALA A 204 -9.02 -2.47 3.36
CA ALA A 204 -10.18 -3.35 3.47
C ALA A 204 -10.93 -3.40 2.14
N ALA A 205 -11.13 -2.24 1.50
CA ALA A 205 -11.66 -2.15 0.14
C ALA A 205 -10.74 -2.88 -0.85
N TYR A 206 -9.44 -2.66 -0.79
CA TYR A 206 -8.50 -3.26 -1.75
C TYR A 206 -8.43 -4.79 -1.61
N LYS A 207 -8.38 -5.31 -0.38
CA LYS A 207 -8.44 -6.76 -0.13
C LYS A 207 -9.76 -7.35 -0.61
N THR A 208 -10.88 -6.65 -0.41
CA THR A 208 -12.20 -7.09 -0.87
C THR A 208 -12.22 -7.23 -2.40
N GLU A 209 -11.70 -6.24 -3.11
CA GLU A 209 -11.60 -6.28 -4.58
C GLU A 209 -10.70 -7.42 -5.06
N VAL A 210 -9.48 -7.52 -4.51
CA VAL A 210 -8.55 -8.61 -4.87
C VAL A 210 -9.20 -9.97 -4.66
N LEU A 211 -9.82 -10.21 -3.50
CA LEU A 211 -10.49 -11.48 -3.22
C LEU A 211 -11.70 -11.70 -4.12
N HIS A 212 -12.43 -10.65 -4.50
CA HIS A 212 -13.50 -10.78 -5.49
C HIS A 212 -12.93 -11.23 -6.83
N GLN A 213 -11.92 -10.55 -7.36
CA GLN A 213 -11.35 -10.83 -8.68
C GLN A 213 -10.66 -12.20 -8.73
N SER A 214 -9.93 -12.58 -7.68
CA SER A 214 -9.26 -13.87 -7.58
C SER A 214 -10.25 -15.04 -7.61
N TYR A 215 -11.40 -14.89 -6.95
CA TYR A 215 -12.38 -15.97 -6.80
C TYR A 215 -13.66 -15.79 -7.64
N ARG A 216 -13.74 -14.77 -8.51
CA ARG A 216 -14.87 -14.61 -9.42
C ARG A 216 -14.99 -15.84 -10.32
N ARG A 217 -16.16 -16.49 -10.30
CA ARG A 217 -16.45 -17.75 -11.01
C ARG A 217 -15.54 -18.93 -10.61
N ARG A 218 -14.97 -18.90 -9.39
CA ARG A 218 -14.10 -19.95 -8.85
C ARG A 218 -14.51 -20.31 -7.43
N LEU A 219 -14.14 -21.52 -7.01
CA LEU A 219 -14.36 -21.97 -5.64
C LEU A 219 -13.44 -21.19 -4.70
N ARG A 220 -13.99 -20.76 -3.56
CA ARG A 220 -13.23 -20.10 -2.49
C ARG A 220 -12.60 -21.15 -1.56
N PRO A 221 -11.58 -20.78 -0.77
CA PRO A 221 -10.99 -21.68 0.20
C PRO A 221 -12.04 -22.20 1.18
N ARG A 222 -11.86 -23.42 1.71
CA ARG A 222 -12.76 -24.04 2.70
C ARG A 222 -13.13 -23.12 3.86
N SER A 223 -12.17 -22.34 4.36
CA SER A 223 -12.35 -21.36 5.44
C SER A 223 -13.39 -20.28 5.12
N HIS A 224 -13.59 -19.94 3.84
CA HIS A 224 -14.64 -19.00 3.44
C HIS A 224 -16.05 -19.54 3.74
N TYR A 225 -16.29 -20.82 3.46
CA TYR A 225 -17.61 -21.43 3.66
C TYR A 225 -17.84 -21.86 5.11
N THR A 226 -16.77 -22.17 5.85
CA THR A 226 -16.86 -22.57 7.26
C THR A 226 -16.84 -21.36 8.19
N LEU A 227 -15.76 -20.56 8.18
CA LEU A 227 -15.62 -19.40 9.06
C LEU A 227 -16.43 -18.20 8.58
N GLY A 228 -16.48 -17.95 7.26
CA GLY A 228 -17.27 -16.86 6.71
C GLY A 228 -18.78 -17.02 6.94
N TRP A 229 -19.27 -18.25 7.10
CA TRP A 229 -20.66 -18.55 7.49
C TRP A 229 -20.79 -19.03 8.93
N LEU A 230 -19.80 -18.76 9.78
CA LEU A 230 -19.79 -19.18 11.18
C LEU A 230 -21.09 -18.83 11.93
N PRO A 231 -21.70 -17.63 11.77
CA PRO A 231 -22.98 -17.32 12.43
C PRO A 231 -24.17 -18.17 11.97
N ARG A 232 -24.10 -18.80 10.79
CA ARG A 232 -25.13 -19.75 10.32
C ARG A 232 -24.90 -21.13 10.92
N TRP A 233 -23.65 -21.59 10.90
CA TRP A 233 -23.28 -22.89 11.48
C TRP A 233 -23.47 -22.93 12.99
N SER A 234 -23.12 -21.85 13.71
CA SER A 234 -23.32 -21.74 15.15
C SER A 234 -24.79 -21.81 15.52
N ARG A 235 -25.66 -21.10 14.79
CA ARG A 235 -27.13 -21.18 14.97
C ARG A 235 -27.70 -22.57 14.72
N LEU A 236 -27.11 -23.34 13.82
CA LEU A 236 -27.52 -24.73 13.60
C LEU A 236 -27.04 -25.64 14.74
N ALA A 237 -25.79 -25.47 15.16
CA ALA A 237 -25.18 -26.25 16.24
C ALA A 237 -25.89 -26.04 17.59
N THR A 238 -26.34 -24.81 17.89
CA THR A 238 -27.07 -24.50 19.13
C THR A 238 -28.50 -25.07 19.18
N ARG A 239 -29.03 -25.60 18.07
CA ARG A 239 -30.30 -26.35 18.10
C ARG A 239 -30.15 -27.77 18.67
N VAL A 240 -28.94 -28.34 18.57
CA VAL A 240 -28.61 -29.68 19.04
C VAL A 240 -27.28 -29.69 19.82
N PRO A 241 -27.14 -28.86 20.87
CA PRO A 241 -25.85 -28.57 21.49
C PRO A 241 -25.20 -29.81 22.11
N ARG A 242 -26.00 -30.73 22.67
CA ARG A 242 -25.50 -31.99 23.25
C ARG A 242 -24.76 -32.85 22.20
N LEU A 243 -25.34 -32.99 21.01
CA LEU A 243 -24.75 -33.77 19.91
C LEU A 243 -23.53 -33.04 19.34
N ALA A 244 -23.62 -31.73 19.12
CA ALA A 244 -22.51 -30.92 18.62
C ALA A 244 -21.29 -31.00 19.56
N ASN A 245 -21.51 -30.84 20.87
CA ASN A 245 -20.46 -30.93 21.88
C ASN A 245 -19.89 -32.35 22.02
N ALA A 246 -20.72 -33.38 21.92
CA ALA A 246 -20.26 -34.77 21.94
C ALA A 246 -19.36 -35.09 20.73
N ALA A 247 -19.74 -34.66 19.53
CA ALA A 247 -18.96 -34.87 18.31
C ALA A 247 -17.58 -34.18 18.37
N ILE A 248 -17.51 -32.97 18.94
CA ILE A 248 -16.26 -32.20 19.08
C ILE A 248 -15.31 -32.78 20.14
N ARG A 249 -15.82 -33.58 21.09
CA ARG A 249 -14.98 -34.24 22.11
C ARG A 249 -14.23 -35.46 21.57
N LEU A 250 -14.68 -36.06 20.48
CA LEU A 250 -14.01 -37.21 19.86
C LEU A 250 -12.75 -36.73 19.13
N PRO A 251 -11.53 -37.17 19.52
CA PRO A 251 -10.27 -36.59 19.03
C PRO A 251 -10.07 -36.75 17.51
N GLY A 252 -10.51 -37.86 16.92
CA GLY A 252 -10.48 -38.07 15.47
C GLY A 252 -11.46 -37.17 14.71
N VAL A 253 -12.68 -37.03 15.24
CA VAL A 253 -13.73 -36.19 14.64
C VAL A 253 -13.36 -34.72 14.71
N ARG A 254 -12.84 -34.24 15.84
CA ARG A 254 -12.38 -32.85 16.01
C ARG A 254 -11.27 -32.50 15.03
N ARG A 255 -10.25 -33.36 14.92
CA ARG A 255 -9.12 -33.13 14.01
C ARG A 255 -9.58 -33.05 12.56
N LEU A 256 -10.46 -33.97 12.15
CA LEU A 256 -11.04 -33.98 10.80
C LEU A 256 -11.92 -32.75 10.56
N ALA A 257 -12.76 -32.38 11.52
CA ALA A 257 -13.62 -31.20 11.43
C ALA A 257 -12.82 -29.90 11.30
N LEU A 258 -11.78 -29.71 12.11
CA LEU A 258 -10.88 -28.55 12.02
C LEU A 258 -10.14 -28.51 10.67
N PHE A 259 -9.61 -29.65 10.22
CA PHE A 259 -9.01 -29.75 8.90
C PHE A 259 -10.01 -29.39 7.80
N ALA A 260 -11.20 -30.00 7.79
CA ALA A 260 -12.26 -29.69 6.82
C ALA A 260 -12.68 -28.21 6.86
N ALA A 261 -12.65 -27.59 8.05
CA ALA A 261 -12.92 -26.18 8.23
C ALA A 261 -11.78 -25.24 7.79
N GLY A 262 -10.60 -25.78 7.47
CA GLY A 262 -9.40 -24.97 7.16
C GLY A 262 -8.84 -24.26 8.37
N VAL A 263 -9.01 -24.84 9.55
CA VAL A 263 -8.46 -24.36 10.83
C VAL A 263 -7.31 -25.29 11.24
N ASP A 264 -6.29 -24.72 11.89
CA ASP A 264 -5.19 -25.51 12.45
C ASP A 264 -5.75 -26.58 13.41
N PRO A 265 -5.46 -27.89 13.19
CA PRO A 265 -6.02 -28.96 13.99
C PRO A 265 -5.65 -28.93 15.49
N ARG A 266 -4.65 -28.12 15.86
CA ARG A 266 -4.24 -27.91 17.26
C ARG A 266 -5.17 -26.98 18.03
N ARG A 267 -6.04 -26.22 17.34
CA ARG A 267 -6.96 -25.25 17.97
C ARG A 267 -8.09 -25.93 18.75
N SER A 268 -8.51 -25.32 19.85
CA SER A 268 -9.73 -25.70 20.57
C SER A 268 -10.97 -25.15 19.87
N VAL A 269 -12.08 -25.88 19.99
CA VAL A 269 -13.40 -25.44 19.50
C VAL A 269 -14.24 -25.13 20.75
N PRO A 270 -14.89 -23.95 20.81
CA PRO A 270 -15.77 -23.60 21.93
C PRO A 270 -16.97 -24.55 21.98
N ALA A 271 -17.51 -24.74 23.19
CA ALA A 271 -18.76 -25.47 23.36
C ALA A 271 -19.96 -24.62 22.92
N PHE A 272 -20.98 -25.28 22.37
CA PHE A 272 -22.27 -24.70 21.96
C PHE A 272 -23.34 -24.86 23.04
#